data_AF-A0A936TC87-F1
#
_entry.id   AF-A0A936TC87-F1
#
_cell.length_a   1.000
_cell.length_b   1.000
_cell.length_c   1.000
_cell.angle_alpha   90.00
_cell.angle_beta   90.00
_cell.angle_gamma   90.00
#
_symmetry.space_group_name_H-M   'P 1'
#
loop_
_entity.id
_entity.type
_entity.pdbx_description
1 polymer ?
#
loop_
_entity_poly.entity_id
_entity_poly.type
_entity_poly.pdbx_seq_one_letter_code
_entity_poly.pdbx_strand_id
1 'polypeptide(L)'
;MAKINTDFRIKLTVLLIIFTLPCIFAQKLQKKDAELLLDKTITFLKVSDEMSFVQLWDLNNVDSSNHQIQFTIKDIKEHFKELKLFLDTAINNRLPIKDIEVNKLDKIEQAEYLSKYKISGYFDYPNSVTKGISFYVNFKKGAWYYKFSPDYTVLVKETKK
;
A
#
# COMPACT_ATOMS: atom_id res chain seq x y z
N MET A 1 33.34 -23.47 40.66
CA MET A 1 33.21 -23.26 39.20
C MET A 1 31.76 -23.57 38.81
N ALA A 2 30.95 -22.55 38.56
CA ALA A 2 29.55 -22.73 38.17
C ALA A 2 29.44 -22.78 36.63
N LYS A 3 28.98 -23.91 36.09
CA LYS A 3 28.63 -24.05 34.67
C LYS A 3 27.34 -23.27 34.42
N ILE A 4 27.45 -22.17 33.67
CA ILE A 4 26.29 -21.42 33.20
C ILE A 4 25.64 -22.23 32.08
N ASN A 5 24.40 -22.61 32.30
CA ASN A 5 23.59 -23.47 31.45
C ASN A 5 23.27 -22.76 30.12
N THR A 6 23.64 -23.38 29.00
CA THR A 6 23.59 -22.80 27.65
C THR A 6 22.16 -22.44 27.20
N ASP A 7 21.15 -23.09 27.78
CA ASP A 7 19.73 -22.82 27.52
C ASP A 7 19.23 -21.47 28.02
N PHE A 8 19.94 -20.84 28.97
CA PHE A 8 19.54 -19.52 29.48
C PHE A 8 19.90 -18.39 28.50
N ARG A 9 20.89 -18.61 27.64
CA ARG A 9 21.32 -17.61 26.64
C ARG A 9 20.33 -17.48 25.49
N ILE A 10 19.73 -18.58 25.04
CA ILE A 10 18.79 -18.59 23.92
C ILE A 10 17.47 -17.89 24.30
N LYS A 11 17.00 -18.05 25.54
CA LYS A 11 15.78 -17.37 26.02
C LYS A 11 15.94 -15.87 26.17
N LEU A 12 17.15 -15.37 26.46
CA LEU A 12 17.41 -13.94 26.59
C LEU A 12 17.50 -13.23 25.23
N THR A 13 17.95 -13.93 24.18
CA THR A 13 18.01 -13.36 22.82
C THR A 13 16.63 -13.25 22.18
N VAL A 14 15.71 -14.19 22.46
CA VAL A 14 14.33 -14.13 21.93
C VAL A 14 13.51 -13.02 22.62
N LEU A 15 13.79 -12.70 23.88
CA LEU A 15 13.05 -11.67 24.63
C LEU A 15 13.44 -10.23 24.26
N LEU A 16 14.63 -10.01 23.68
CA LEU A 16 15.11 -8.68 23.28
C LEU A 16 14.52 -8.18 21.94
N ILE A 17 13.95 -9.07 21.12
CA ILE A 17 13.31 -8.68 19.85
C ILE A 17 11.89 -8.12 20.07
N ILE A 18 11.30 -8.35 21.26
CA ILE A 18 9.92 -7.90 21.56
C ILE A 18 9.88 -6.46 22.11
N PHE A 19 11.02 -5.85 22.46
CA PHE A 19 11.06 -4.54 23.12
C PHE A 19 11.89 -3.46 22.43
N THR A 20 12.20 -3.59 21.14
CA THR A 20 12.44 -2.37 20.34
C THR A 20 11.10 -1.75 20.00
N LEU A 21 10.56 -1.00 20.96
CA LEU A 21 9.60 0.08 20.72
C LEU A 21 10.03 0.79 19.43
N PRO A 22 9.24 0.75 18.33
CA PRO A 22 9.44 1.77 17.32
C PRO A 22 9.01 3.05 18.01
N CYS A 23 10.01 3.84 18.38
CA CYS A 23 9.86 5.25 18.59
C CYS A 23 9.14 5.77 17.34
N ILE A 24 7.82 6.03 17.46
CA ILE A 24 6.97 6.48 16.35
C ILE A 24 7.33 7.95 16.09
N PHE A 25 8.56 8.18 15.68
CA PHE A 25 8.93 9.38 14.95
C PHE A 25 8.19 9.31 13.62
N ALA A 26 7.67 10.44 13.16
CA ALA A 26 6.90 10.57 11.94
C ALA A 26 7.59 9.87 10.75
N GLN A 27 7.27 8.60 10.51
CA GLN A 27 7.91 7.80 9.47
C GLN A 27 7.52 8.41 8.12
N LYS A 28 8.52 8.94 7.42
CA LYS A 28 8.36 9.42 6.04
C LYS A 28 8.25 8.19 5.16
N LEU A 29 7.20 8.11 4.36
CA LEU A 29 7.05 7.04 3.36
C LEU A 29 8.21 7.09 2.38
N GLN A 30 9.02 6.02 2.33
CA GLN A 30 10.13 5.91 1.39
C GLN A 30 9.66 5.26 0.09
N LYS A 31 10.35 5.53 -1.03
CA LYS A 31 10.03 4.91 -2.34
C LYS A 31 10.03 3.38 -2.27
N LYS A 32 10.95 2.79 -1.49
CA LYS A 32 11.03 1.34 -1.27
C LYS A 32 9.81 0.76 -0.54
N ASP A 33 9.27 1.48 0.45
CA ASP A 33 8.06 1.05 1.16
C ASP A 33 6.84 1.12 0.25
N ALA A 34 6.76 2.17 -0.59
CA ALA A 34 5.71 2.34 -1.59
C ALA A 34 5.77 1.24 -2.66
N GLU A 35 6.97 0.89 -3.15
CA GLU A 35 7.20 -0.24 -4.05
C GLU A 35 6.70 -1.55 -3.45
N LEU A 36 7.04 -1.83 -2.18
CA LEU A 36 6.59 -3.03 -1.50
C LEU A 36 5.06 -3.09 -1.33
N LEU A 37 4.40 -1.96 -1.11
CA LEU A 37 2.92 -1.89 -1.05
C LEU A 37 2.30 -2.16 -2.43
N LEU A 38 2.80 -1.51 -3.47
CA LEU A 38 2.33 -1.72 -4.84
C LEU A 38 2.56 -3.16 -5.29
N ASP A 39 3.73 -3.73 -5.05
CA ASP A 39 4.05 -5.12 -5.39
C ASP A 39 3.14 -6.12 -4.69
N LYS A 40 2.82 -5.89 -3.39
CA LYS A 40 1.83 -6.70 -2.67
C LYS A 40 0.46 -6.63 -3.34
N THR A 41 0.01 -5.42 -3.67
CA THR A 41 -1.26 -5.22 -4.37
C THR A 41 -1.29 -5.96 -5.71
N ILE A 42 -0.27 -5.78 -6.56
CA ILE A 42 -0.19 -6.47 -7.86
C ILE A 42 -0.14 -7.98 -7.68
N THR A 43 0.59 -8.47 -6.68
CA THR A 43 0.65 -9.90 -6.35
C THR A 43 -0.73 -10.45 -6.00
N PHE A 44 -1.46 -9.79 -5.10
CA PHE A 44 -2.81 -10.22 -4.70
C PHE A 44 -3.79 -10.23 -5.87
N LEU A 45 -3.75 -9.21 -6.73
CA LEU A 45 -4.58 -9.18 -7.94
C LEU A 45 -4.26 -10.36 -8.87
N LYS A 46 -2.97 -10.66 -9.05
CA LYS A 46 -2.49 -11.74 -9.90
C LYS A 46 -2.92 -13.11 -9.39
N VAL A 47 -2.79 -13.37 -8.09
CA VAL A 47 -3.21 -14.66 -7.50
C VAL A 47 -4.68 -14.71 -7.12
N SER A 48 -5.45 -13.65 -7.40
CA SER A 48 -6.87 -13.53 -7.04
C SER A 48 -7.14 -13.61 -5.54
N ASP A 49 -6.19 -13.18 -4.69
CA ASP A 49 -6.33 -13.21 -3.23
C ASP A 49 -6.99 -11.93 -2.70
N GLU A 50 -8.31 -11.93 -2.82
CA GLU A 50 -9.18 -10.81 -2.45
C GLU A 50 -9.13 -10.51 -0.94
N MET A 51 -8.94 -11.53 -0.09
CA MET A 51 -8.92 -11.33 1.36
C MET A 51 -7.61 -10.70 1.83
N SER A 52 -6.47 -11.12 1.28
CA SER A 52 -5.19 -10.47 1.57
C SER A 52 -5.15 -9.03 1.04
N PHE A 53 -5.83 -8.75 -0.07
CA PHE A 53 -6.03 -7.38 -0.53
C PHE A 53 -6.82 -6.56 0.50
N VAL A 54 -7.96 -7.06 0.98
CA VAL A 54 -8.76 -6.38 2.03
C VAL A 54 -7.93 -6.07 3.29
N GLN A 55 -6.98 -6.92 3.67
CA GLN A 55 -6.13 -6.72 4.84
C GLN A 55 -5.15 -5.53 4.73
N LEU A 56 -4.91 -4.98 3.53
CA LEU A 56 -4.11 -3.76 3.39
C LEU A 56 -4.89 -2.49 3.78
N TRP A 57 -6.22 -2.56 3.93
CA TRP A 57 -7.08 -1.41 4.23
C TRP A 57 -7.28 -1.24 5.74
N ASP A 58 -7.28 0.00 6.23
CA ASP A 58 -7.66 0.28 7.61
C ASP A 58 -9.18 0.38 7.76
N LEU A 59 -9.81 -0.75 8.06
CA LEU A 59 -11.26 -0.86 8.33
C LEU A 59 -11.67 -0.31 9.71
N ASN A 60 -10.71 -0.12 10.63
CA ASN A 60 -10.99 0.19 12.04
C ASN A 60 -11.11 1.70 12.31
N ASN A 61 -11.25 2.52 11.28
CA ASN A 61 -11.30 3.98 11.45
C ASN A 61 -12.74 4.47 11.61
N VAL A 62 -13.29 4.21 12.78
CA VAL A 62 -14.35 5.02 13.36
C VAL A 62 -13.66 6.15 14.11
N ASP A 63 -13.22 7.20 13.42
CA ASP A 63 -12.78 8.43 14.08
C ASP A 63 -13.70 9.58 13.68
N SER A 64 -14.64 9.79 14.60
CA SER A 64 -15.37 11.01 14.95
C SER A 64 -15.64 12.06 13.87
N SER A 65 -16.92 12.11 13.52
CA SER A 65 -17.77 13.30 13.48
C SER A 65 -17.93 14.12 12.20
N ASN A 66 -17.17 13.97 11.11
CA ASN A 66 -17.44 14.82 9.92
C ASN A 66 -17.12 14.28 8.50
N HIS A 67 -16.69 13.03 8.30
CA HIS A 67 -16.43 12.53 6.93
C HIS A 67 -17.07 11.16 6.67
N GLN A 68 -17.78 11.05 5.54
CA GLN A 68 -18.73 9.99 5.20
C GLN A 68 -18.12 8.72 4.58
N ILE A 69 -16.81 8.67 4.32
CA ILE A 69 -16.26 7.61 3.47
C ILE A 69 -15.72 6.48 4.35
N GLN A 70 -16.63 5.62 4.79
CA GLN A 70 -16.30 4.36 5.44
C GLN A 70 -16.37 3.24 4.38
N PHE A 71 -15.20 2.70 3.98
CA PHE A 71 -15.17 1.53 3.11
C PHE A 71 -15.59 0.29 3.88
N THR A 72 -16.58 -0.43 3.35
CA THR A 72 -16.91 -1.77 3.81
C THR A 72 -16.01 -2.79 3.14
N ILE A 73 -15.95 -4.00 3.69
CA ILE A 73 -15.28 -5.13 3.03
C ILE A 73 -15.84 -5.34 1.61
N LYS A 74 -17.16 -5.17 1.41
CA LYS A 74 -17.79 -5.33 0.11
C LYS A 74 -17.22 -4.34 -0.92
N ASP A 75 -17.07 -3.08 -0.55
CA ASP A 75 -16.57 -2.03 -1.44
C ASP A 75 -15.11 -2.29 -1.84
N ILE A 76 -14.28 -2.76 -0.89
CA ILE A 76 -12.88 -3.09 -1.17
C ILE A 76 -12.78 -4.27 -2.14
N LYS A 77 -13.66 -5.27 -2.00
CA LYS A 77 -13.75 -6.40 -2.93
C LYS A 77 -14.22 -5.98 -4.33
N GLU A 78 -15.05 -4.94 -4.41
CA GLU A 78 -15.46 -4.35 -5.69
C GLU A 78 -14.27 -3.65 -6.37
N HIS A 79 -13.54 -2.82 -5.64
CA HIS A 79 -12.31 -2.20 -6.13
C HIS A 79 -11.24 -3.22 -6.54
N PHE A 80 -11.15 -4.36 -5.84
CA PHE A 80 -10.28 -5.46 -6.25
C PHE A 80 -10.59 -5.92 -7.68
N LYS A 81 -11.88 -6.09 -8.01
CA LYS A 81 -12.32 -6.53 -9.34
C LYS A 81 -12.07 -5.45 -10.39
N GLU A 82 -12.42 -4.20 -10.10
CA GLU A 82 -12.17 -3.05 -10.98
C GLU A 82 -10.69 -2.91 -11.32
N LEU A 83 -9.84 -2.94 -10.29
CA LEU A 83 -8.40 -2.81 -10.44
C LEU A 83 -7.80 -3.96 -11.24
N LYS A 84 -8.29 -5.19 -11.00
CA LYS A 84 -7.86 -6.36 -11.76
C LYS A 84 -8.25 -6.26 -13.24
N LEU A 85 -9.43 -5.72 -13.55
CA LEU A 85 -9.85 -5.45 -14.93
C LEU A 85 -9.02 -4.33 -15.56
N PHE A 86 -8.77 -3.25 -14.83
CA PHE A 86 -7.98 -2.11 -15.32
C PHE A 86 -6.54 -2.49 -15.66
N LEU A 87 -5.94 -3.35 -14.83
CA LEU A 87 -4.57 -3.84 -14.95
C LEU A 87 -4.44 -5.20 -15.65
N ASP A 88 -5.49 -5.68 -16.31
CA ASP A 88 -5.55 -7.01 -16.92
C ASP A 88 -4.29 -7.37 -17.73
N THR A 89 -3.86 -6.46 -18.61
CA THR A 89 -2.72 -6.60 -19.51
C THR A 89 -1.42 -6.54 -18.72
N ALA A 90 -1.31 -5.63 -17.75
CA ALA A 90 -0.13 -5.54 -16.89
C ALA A 90 0.07 -6.83 -16.09
N ILE A 91 -1.00 -7.39 -15.54
CA ILE A 91 -0.98 -8.63 -14.77
C ILE A 91 -0.67 -9.84 -15.67
N ASN A 92 -1.39 -9.99 -16.79
CA ASN A 92 -1.29 -11.14 -17.68
C ASN A 92 0.05 -11.18 -18.42
N ASN A 93 0.55 -10.03 -18.86
CA ASN A 93 1.82 -9.93 -19.59
C ASN A 93 3.01 -9.64 -18.66
N ARG A 94 2.78 -9.58 -17.34
CA ARG A 94 3.81 -9.32 -16.32
C ARG A 94 4.61 -8.04 -16.60
N LEU A 95 3.90 -6.97 -16.97
CA LEU A 95 4.52 -5.68 -17.21
C LEU A 95 5.12 -5.16 -15.89
N PRO A 96 6.39 -4.74 -15.86
CA PRO A 96 6.98 -4.17 -14.66
C PRO A 96 6.37 -2.80 -14.35
N ILE A 97 6.37 -2.42 -13.08
CA ILE A 97 6.11 -1.04 -12.68
C ILE A 97 7.26 -0.18 -13.24
N LYS A 98 6.92 0.78 -14.08
CA LYS A 98 7.89 1.65 -14.78
C LYS A 98 8.41 2.74 -13.86
N ASP A 99 7.52 3.38 -13.12
CA ASP A 99 7.86 4.38 -12.13
C ASP A 99 6.89 4.35 -10.95
N ILE A 100 7.39 4.83 -9.82
CA ILE A 100 6.68 4.96 -8.56
C ILE A 100 6.85 6.38 -8.06
N GLU A 101 5.73 7.04 -7.85
CA GLU A 101 5.66 8.37 -7.23
C GLU A 101 5.14 8.25 -5.80
N VAL A 102 5.72 9.07 -4.91
CA VAL A 102 5.31 9.16 -3.51
C VAL A 102 5.06 10.62 -3.19
N ASN A 103 3.78 10.98 -3.12
CA ASN A 103 3.34 12.35 -2.86
C ASN A 103 2.88 12.47 -1.41
N LYS A 104 3.49 13.39 -0.67
CA LYS A 104 2.96 13.80 0.63
C LYS A 104 1.84 14.79 0.38
N LEU A 105 0.66 14.48 0.86
CA LEU A 105 -0.52 15.31 0.68
C LEU A 105 -0.41 16.59 1.51
N ASP A 106 -0.97 17.69 1.01
CA ASP A 106 -1.10 18.91 1.80
C ASP A 106 -2.18 18.77 2.89
N LYS A 107 -2.45 19.84 3.67
CA LYS A 107 -3.41 19.76 4.77
C LYS A 107 -4.86 19.60 4.30
N ILE A 108 -5.20 20.15 3.14
CA ILE A 108 -6.54 20.11 2.57
C ILE A 108 -6.79 18.70 2.03
N GLU A 109 -5.87 18.19 1.22
CA GLU A 109 -5.91 16.82 0.68
C GLU A 109 -5.89 15.77 1.81
N GLN A 110 -5.12 16.01 2.87
CA GLN A 110 -5.11 15.14 4.05
C GLN A 110 -6.48 15.04 4.72
N ALA A 111 -7.22 16.15 4.79
CA ALA A 111 -8.55 16.17 5.36
C ALA A 111 -9.57 15.48 4.45
N GLU A 112 -9.48 15.70 3.13
CA GLU A 112 -10.37 15.10 2.14
C GLU A 112 -10.21 13.57 2.04
N TYR A 113 -8.97 13.10 1.87
CA TYR A 113 -8.68 11.68 1.65
C TYR A 113 -8.34 10.92 2.93
N LEU A 114 -8.34 11.60 4.09
CA LEU A 114 -7.96 11.06 5.39
C LEU A 114 -6.61 10.33 5.36
N SER A 115 -5.68 10.84 4.56
CA SER A 115 -4.45 10.17 4.17
C SER A 115 -3.28 11.13 4.12
N LYS A 116 -2.11 10.69 4.59
CA LYS A 116 -0.89 11.51 4.63
C LYS A 116 -0.10 11.42 3.34
N TYR A 117 -0.23 10.31 2.61
CA TYR A 117 0.51 10.06 1.38
C TYR A 117 -0.41 9.49 0.30
N LYS A 118 -0.06 9.78 -0.95
CA LYS A 118 -0.53 9.10 -2.15
C LYS A 118 0.65 8.42 -2.82
N ILE A 119 0.55 7.13 -3.07
CA ILE A 119 1.53 6.37 -3.84
C ILE A 119 0.95 6.07 -5.21
N SER A 120 1.72 6.27 -6.27
CA SER A 120 1.28 6.01 -7.65
C SER A 120 2.25 5.05 -8.33
N GLY A 121 1.74 4.02 -9.00
CA GLY A 121 2.52 3.09 -9.81
C GLY A 121 2.08 3.15 -11.27
N TYR A 122 3.04 3.25 -12.18
CA TYR A 122 2.77 3.41 -13.62
C TYR A 122 3.26 2.22 -14.43
N PHE A 123 2.48 1.81 -15.42
CA PHE A 123 2.77 0.70 -16.32
C PHE A 123 2.74 1.18 -17.77
N ASP A 124 3.82 0.90 -18.50
CA ASP A 124 3.90 1.20 -19.93
C ASP A 124 3.27 0.07 -20.74
N TYR A 125 2.16 0.38 -21.42
CA TYR A 125 1.46 -0.55 -22.28
C TYR A 125 2.00 -0.46 -23.72
N PRO A 126 2.00 -1.57 -24.48
CA PRO A 126 2.52 -1.61 -25.85
C PRO A 126 1.88 -0.59 -26.81
N ASN A 127 0.61 -0.24 -26.60
CA ASN A 127 -0.15 0.65 -27.48
C ASN A 127 0.12 2.15 -27.22
N SER A 128 1.33 2.50 -26.78
CA SER A 128 1.71 3.89 -26.46
C SER A 128 0.84 4.55 -25.38
N VAL A 129 0.30 3.76 -24.46
CA VAL A 129 -0.47 4.24 -23.30
C VAL A 129 0.30 3.90 -22.04
N THR A 130 0.30 4.80 -21.06
CA THR A 130 0.76 4.52 -19.70
C THR A 130 -0.45 4.50 -18.78
N LYS A 131 -0.67 3.39 -18.08
CA LYS A 131 -1.71 3.29 -17.05
C LYS A 131 -1.10 3.49 -15.67
N GLY A 132 -1.65 4.40 -14.89
CA GLY A 132 -1.29 4.65 -13.50
C GLY A 132 -2.39 4.18 -12.55
N ILE A 133 -1.99 3.61 -11.43
CA ILE A 133 -2.87 3.36 -10.27
C ILE A 133 -2.31 4.11 -9.08
N SER A 134 -3.17 4.72 -8.27
CA SER A 134 -2.74 5.40 -7.05
C SER A 134 -3.50 4.90 -5.83
N PHE A 135 -2.81 4.79 -4.69
CA PHE A 135 -3.40 4.45 -3.40
C PHE A 135 -3.09 5.54 -2.37
N TYR A 136 -4.08 5.84 -1.56
CA TYR A 136 -3.96 6.77 -0.44
C TYR A 136 -3.63 5.99 0.83
N VAL A 137 -2.54 6.35 1.50
CA VAL A 137 -1.94 5.52 2.55
C VAL A 137 -1.55 6.31 3.80
N ASN A 138 -1.62 5.62 4.95
CA ASN A 138 -1.23 6.10 6.27
C ASN A 138 -0.38 5.08 7.02
N PHE A 139 0.43 5.55 7.96
CA PHE A 139 1.19 4.69 8.87
C PHE A 139 0.53 4.69 10.26
N LYS A 140 0.14 3.52 10.76
CA LYS A 140 -0.52 3.34 12.06
C LYS A 140 -0.06 2.04 12.68
N LYS A 141 0.18 2.00 14.00
CA LYS A 141 0.54 0.77 14.74
C LYS A 141 1.69 -0.04 14.10
N GLY A 142 2.68 0.63 13.50
CA GLY A 142 3.85 -0.02 12.91
C GLY A 142 3.66 -0.55 11.47
N ALA A 143 2.53 -0.28 10.81
CA ALA A 143 2.27 -0.73 9.45
C ALA A 143 1.63 0.36 8.58
N TRP A 144 1.81 0.21 7.26
CA TRP A 144 1.17 1.03 6.24
C TRP A 144 -0.18 0.44 5.86
N TYR A 145 -1.20 1.30 5.79
CA TYR A 145 -2.57 0.93 5.44
C TYR A 145 -3.14 1.86 4.40
N TYR A 146 -4.01 1.33 3.56
CA TYR A 146 -4.79 2.10 2.61
C TYR A 146 -6.03 2.68 3.29
N LYS A 147 -6.47 3.82 2.77
CA LYS A 147 -7.47 4.67 3.43
C LYS A 147 -8.60 5.13 2.51
N PHE A 148 -8.31 5.24 1.21
CA PHE A 148 -9.26 5.74 0.23
C PHE A 148 -9.32 4.84 -0.99
N SER A 149 -10.35 5.04 -1.82
CA SER A 149 -10.48 4.39 -3.13
C SER A 149 -9.21 4.61 -3.95
N PRO A 150 -8.77 3.60 -4.71
CA PRO A 150 -7.70 3.81 -5.67
C PRO A 150 -8.11 4.83 -6.74
N ASP A 151 -7.16 5.64 -7.18
CA ASP A 151 -7.30 6.47 -8.39
C ASP A 151 -6.72 5.76 -9.60
N TYR A 152 -7.32 6.02 -10.75
CA TYR A 152 -6.89 5.48 -12.03
C TYR A 152 -6.46 6.62 -12.95
N THR A 153 -5.37 6.43 -13.69
CA THR A 153 -4.86 7.41 -14.65
C THR A 153 -4.50 6.73 -15.94
N VAL A 154 -4.85 7.34 -17.08
CA VAL A 154 -4.47 6.87 -18.42
C VAL A 154 -3.81 8.03 -19.13
N LEU A 155 -2.54 7.87 -19.49
CA LEU A 155 -1.76 8.85 -20.22
C LEU A 155 -1.49 8.32 -21.61
N VAL A 156 -1.81 9.11 -22.65
CA VAL A 156 -1.49 8.77 -24.04
C VAL A 156 -0.12 9.36 -24.36
N LYS A 157 0.84 8.53 -24.82
CA LYS A 157 2.14 9.03 -25.28
C LYS A 157 1.92 9.76 -26.59
N GLU A 158 2.15 11.07 -26.59
CA GLU A 158 2.11 11.86 -27.83
C GLU A 158 3.14 11.29 -28.81
N THR A 159 2.66 10.85 -29.98
CA THR A 159 3.52 10.48 -31.08
C THR A 159 4.09 11.77 -31.65
N LYS A 160 5.34 12.09 -31.30
CA LYS A 160 6.07 13.15 -32.00
C LYS A 160 6.17 12.73 -33.48
N LYS A 161 5.42 13.42 -34.33
CA LYS A 161 5.57 13.36 -35.80
C LYS A 161 6.86 14.06 -36.22
#